data_AF-A0A957C3J4-F1
#
_entry.id   AF-A0A957C3J4-F1
#
_cell.length_a   1.000
_cell.length_b   1.000
_cell.length_c   1.000
_cell.angle_alpha   90.00
_cell.angle_beta   90.00
_cell.angle_gamma   90.00
#
_symmetry.space_group_name_H-M   'P 1'
#
loop_
_entity.id
_entity.type
_entity.pdbx_description
1 polymer ?
#
loop_
_entity_poly.entity_id
_entity_poly.type
_entity_poly.pdbx_seq_one_letter_code
_entity_poly.pdbx_strand_id
1 'polypeptide(L)'
;MHYRDFLDEMELAEALRSINGRAKALGKQGVISLEALRDRILECAGRCEWCAESVLHQPIEIDHIISLSSGGSHTPQNLAVACPACNRAKSSKHPVRFAQETFARTGLRTALIDRVLTHYEAEATVQRSFFDVPETPAPENPPDDEPGEDPPPYIWKR
;
A
#
# COMPACT_ATOMS: atom_id res chain seq x y z
N MET A 1 -16.10 -9.73 -8.28
CA MET A 1 -16.50 -10.69 -7.24
C MET A 1 -16.89 -9.92 -6.00
N HIS A 2 -17.95 -10.34 -5.31
CA HIS A 2 -18.28 -9.81 -3.98
C HIS A 2 -17.82 -10.79 -2.91
N TYR A 3 -17.32 -10.29 -1.78
CA TYR A 3 -17.00 -11.18 -0.66
C TYR A 3 -18.29 -11.73 -0.06
N ARG A 4 -18.34 -13.04 0.16
CA ARG A 4 -19.42 -13.76 0.84
C ARG A 4 -18.79 -14.89 1.65
N ASP A 5 -19.43 -15.28 2.74
CA ASP A 5 -19.00 -16.43 3.55
C ASP A 5 -19.04 -17.73 2.74
N PHE A 6 -19.98 -17.81 1.79
CA PHE A 6 -20.06 -18.86 0.79
C PHE A 6 -19.67 -18.28 -0.57
N LEU A 7 -18.42 -18.55 -0.97
CA LEU A 7 -17.91 -18.13 -2.26
C LEU A 7 -18.49 -19.01 -3.38
N ASP A 8 -19.10 -18.37 -4.37
CA ASP A 8 -19.62 -19.04 -5.55
C ASP A 8 -18.44 -19.56 -6.40
N GLU A 9 -18.43 -20.85 -6.71
CA GLU A 9 -17.37 -21.48 -7.49
C GLU A 9 -17.28 -20.90 -8.91
N MET A 10 -18.38 -20.45 -9.50
CA MET A 10 -18.39 -19.84 -10.83
C MET A 10 -17.72 -18.46 -10.81
N GLU A 11 -18.05 -17.61 -9.82
CA GLU A 11 -17.40 -16.29 -9.66
C GLU A 11 -15.90 -16.46 -9.40
N LEU A 12 -15.54 -17.43 -8.56
CA LEU A 12 -14.15 -17.72 -8.22
C LEU A 12 -13.37 -18.23 -9.45
N ALA A 13 -13.96 -19.13 -10.23
CA ALA A 13 -13.35 -19.64 -11.46
C ALA A 13 -13.18 -18.53 -12.51
N GLU A 14 -14.11 -17.57 -12.59
CA GLU A 14 -13.98 -16.42 -13.47
C GLU A 14 -12.84 -15.49 -13.04
N ALA A 15 -12.77 -15.15 -11.75
CA ALA A 15 -11.67 -14.37 -11.19
C ALA A 15 -10.32 -15.07 -11.47
N LEU A 16 -10.26 -16.38 -11.27
CA LEU A 16 -9.06 -17.18 -11.52
C LEU A 16 -8.63 -17.15 -13.00
N ARG A 17 -9.58 -17.31 -13.93
CA ARG A 17 -9.30 -17.21 -15.38
C ARG A 17 -8.68 -15.85 -15.73
N SER A 18 -9.23 -14.77 -15.18
CA SER A 18 -8.68 -13.42 -15.39
C SER A 18 -7.26 -13.28 -14.82
N ILE A 19 -7.04 -13.74 -13.58
CA ILE A 19 -5.75 -13.65 -12.89
C ILE A 19 -4.66 -14.47 -13.59
N ASN A 20 -4.93 -15.73 -13.91
CA ASN A 20 -4.00 -16.61 -14.63
C ASN A 20 -3.79 -16.12 -16.08
N GLY A 21 -4.83 -15.60 -16.73
CA GLY A 21 -4.75 -15.04 -18.08
C GLY A 21 -3.80 -13.84 -18.18
N ARG A 22 -3.89 -12.90 -17.22
CA ARG A 22 -2.96 -11.75 -17.15
C ARG A 22 -1.52 -12.19 -16.94
N ALA A 23 -1.28 -13.16 -16.06
CA ALA A 23 0.06 -13.68 -15.81
C ALA A 23 0.66 -14.36 -17.04
N LYS A 24 -0.14 -15.18 -17.74
CA LYS A 24 0.26 -15.80 -19.00
C LYS A 24 0.60 -14.77 -20.09
N ALA A 25 -0.21 -13.72 -20.23
CA ALA A 25 0.04 -12.65 -21.19
C ALA A 25 1.36 -11.90 -20.94
N LEU A 26 1.79 -11.81 -19.68
CA LEU A 26 3.06 -11.22 -19.27
C LEU A 26 4.22 -12.24 -19.19
N GLY A 27 4.00 -13.47 -19.64
CA GLY A 27 5.02 -14.54 -19.65
C GLY A 27 5.47 -14.98 -18.25
N LYS A 28 4.67 -14.75 -17.21
CA LYS A 28 4.98 -15.16 -15.84
C LYS A 28 4.74 -16.66 -15.67
N GLN A 29 5.67 -17.33 -15.02
CA GLN A 29 5.56 -18.75 -14.68
C GLN A 29 4.70 -18.93 -13.42
N GLY A 30 4.02 -20.06 -13.33
CA GLY A 30 3.11 -20.39 -12.23
C GLY A 30 1.65 -20.38 -12.64
N VAL A 31 0.83 -21.16 -11.93
CA VAL A 31 -0.63 -21.21 -12.08
C VAL A 31 -1.21 -21.19 -10.66
N ILE A 32 -2.17 -20.31 -10.43
CA ILE A 32 -2.92 -20.30 -9.18
C ILE A 32 -4.06 -21.30 -9.34
N SER A 33 -4.24 -22.16 -8.33
CA SER A 33 -5.37 -23.10 -8.28
C SER A 33 -6.60 -22.40 -7.69
N LEU A 34 -7.78 -22.97 -7.97
CA LEU A 34 -9.04 -22.48 -7.41
C LEU A 34 -9.04 -22.54 -5.88
N GLU A 35 -8.49 -23.63 -5.33
CA GLU A 35 -8.37 -23.85 -3.89
C GLU A 35 -7.46 -22.81 -3.23
N ALA A 36 -6.27 -22.56 -3.79
CA ALA A 36 -5.36 -21.54 -3.27
C ALA A 36 -5.97 -20.12 -3.31
N LEU A 37 -6.77 -19.81 -4.34
CA LEU A 37 -7.47 -18.54 -4.41
C LEU A 37 -8.58 -18.43 -3.36
N ARG A 38 -9.36 -19.51 -3.16
CA ARG A 38 -10.39 -19.60 -2.12
C ARG A 38 -9.79 -19.38 -0.73
N ASP A 39 -8.73 -20.11 -0.41
CA ASP A 39 -8.05 -20.04 0.88
C ASP A 39 -7.57 -18.61 1.14
N ARG A 40 -6.95 -17.97 0.13
CA ARG A 40 -6.50 -16.58 0.25
C ARG A 40 -7.64 -15.60 0.52
N ILE A 41 -8.81 -15.82 -0.06
CA ILE A 41 -9.99 -14.97 0.19
C ILE A 41 -10.49 -15.17 1.61
N LEU A 42 -10.58 -16.41 2.09
CA LEU A 42 -11.08 -16.70 3.43
C LEU A 42 -10.10 -16.23 4.53
N GLU A 43 -8.80 -16.31 4.29
CA GLU A 43 -7.74 -15.83 5.20
C GLU A 43 -7.86 -14.32 5.51
N CYS A 44 -8.42 -13.51 4.60
CA CYS A 44 -8.59 -12.08 4.87
C CYS A 44 -9.70 -11.79 5.89
N ALA A 45 -10.50 -12.79 6.24
CA ALA A 45 -11.61 -12.70 7.20
C ALA A 45 -12.56 -11.53 6.90
N GLY A 46 -12.87 -11.30 5.62
CA GLY A 46 -13.77 -10.25 5.18
C GLY A 46 -13.24 -8.83 5.37
N ARG A 47 -11.93 -8.64 5.46
CA ARG A 47 -11.29 -7.32 5.52
C ARG A 47 -10.31 -7.12 4.37
N CYS A 48 -10.23 -5.89 3.88
CA CYS A 48 -9.18 -5.48 2.95
C CYS A 48 -7.82 -5.63 3.62
N GLU A 49 -6.89 -6.35 3.00
CA GLU A 49 -5.58 -6.62 3.63
C GLU A 49 -4.70 -5.37 3.70
N TRP A 50 -4.97 -4.35 2.88
CA TRP A 50 -4.26 -3.07 2.92
C TRP A 50 -4.80 -2.12 3.98
N CYS A 51 -6.10 -1.78 3.96
CA CYS A 51 -6.67 -0.75 4.84
C CYS A 51 -7.46 -1.30 6.04
N ALA A 52 -7.64 -2.61 6.16
CA ALA A 52 -8.47 -3.29 7.16
C ALA A 52 -9.96 -2.95 7.16
N GLU A 53 -10.45 -2.13 6.22
CA GLU A 53 -11.89 -1.89 6.06
C GLU A 53 -12.63 -3.19 5.75
N SER A 54 -13.86 -3.30 6.28
CA SER A 54 -14.74 -4.42 6.00
C SER A 54 -15.08 -4.47 4.53
N VAL A 55 -14.89 -5.65 3.93
CA VAL A 55 -15.33 -5.95 2.57
C VAL A 55 -16.47 -6.95 2.54
N LEU A 56 -17.09 -7.26 3.69
CA LEU A 56 -18.24 -8.16 3.78
C LEU A 56 -19.37 -7.67 2.87
N HIS A 57 -19.81 -8.53 1.95
CA HIS A 57 -20.82 -8.21 0.93
C HIS A 57 -20.45 -7.05 -0.01
N GLN A 58 -19.19 -6.61 0.01
CA GLN A 58 -18.66 -5.56 -0.86
C GLN A 58 -17.86 -6.17 -2.02
N PRO A 59 -17.68 -5.45 -3.13
CA PRO A 59 -16.78 -5.87 -4.20
C PRO A 59 -15.35 -6.00 -3.65
N ILE A 60 -14.67 -7.07 -4.08
CA ILE A 60 -13.26 -7.31 -3.79
C ILE A 60 -12.49 -7.59 -5.08
N GLU A 61 -11.21 -7.25 -5.04
CA GLU A 61 -10.27 -7.46 -6.14
C GLU A 61 -9.04 -8.20 -5.62
N ILE A 62 -8.51 -9.10 -6.46
CA ILE A 62 -7.34 -9.90 -6.15
C ILE A 62 -6.12 -9.19 -6.73
N ASP A 63 -5.37 -8.55 -5.83
CA ASP A 63 -4.20 -7.73 -6.15
C ASP A 63 -2.91 -8.55 -6.08
N HIS A 64 -1.96 -8.20 -6.94
CA HIS A 64 -0.59 -8.70 -6.84
C HIS A 64 0.22 -7.70 -6.01
N ILE A 65 0.67 -8.11 -4.82
CA ILE A 65 1.38 -7.24 -3.87
C ILE A 65 2.55 -6.56 -4.57
N ILE A 66 3.42 -7.35 -5.19
CA ILE A 66 4.35 -6.90 -6.21
C ILE A 66 3.65 -7.08 -7.56
N SER A 67 3.41 -5.97 -8.28
CA SER A 67 2.71 -6.02 -9.57
C SER A 67 3.47 -6.91 -10.57
N LEU A 68 2.75 -7.59 -11.46
CA LEU A 68 3.36 -8.46 -12.46
C LEU A 68 4.29 -7.68 -13.40
N SER A 69 3.93 -6.44 -13.75
CA SER A 69 4.74 -5.55 -14.58
C SER A 69 6.04 -5.11 -13.91
N SER A 70 6.05 -4.97 -12.58
CA SER A 70 7.25 -4.66 -11.79
C SER A 70 8.08 -5.91 -11.43
N GLY A 71 7.82 -7.05 -12.07
CA GLY A 71 8.61 -8.27 -11.84
C GLY A 71 7.99 -9.26 -10.85
N GLY A 72 6.84 -8.95 -10.26
CA GLY A 72 6.18 -9.81 -9.27
C GLY A 72 5.91 -11.23 -9.75
N SER A 73 6.00 -12.18 -8.82
CA SER A 73 5.75 -13.60 -9.08
C SER A 73 4.24 -13.89 -9.14
N HIS A 74 3.86 -14.90 -9.93
CA HIS A 74 2.47 -15.36 -9.99
C HIS A 74 2.24 -16.51 -9.00
N THR A 75 2.27 -16.17 -7.71
CA THR A 75 2.18 -17.14 -6.61
C THR A 75 1.08 -16.72 -5.62
N PRO A 76 0.46 -17.66 -4.89
CA PRO A 76 -0.53 -17.33 -3.86
C PRO A 76 0.01 -16.36 -2.79
N GLN A 77 1.29 -16.45 -2.45
CA GLN A 77 1.94 -15.58 -1.45
C GLN A 77 2.06 -14.13 -1.91
N ASN A 78 2.10 -13.89 -3.24
CA ASN A 78 2.10 -12.55 -3.82
C ASN A 78 0.67 -12.02 -4.07
N LEU A 79 -0.37 -12.72 -3.65
CA LEU A 79 -1.75 -12.24 -3.75
C LEU A 79 -2.21 -11.54 -2.47
N ALA A 80 -3.00 -10.49 -2.65
CA ALA A 80 -3.74 -9.85 -1.57
C ALA A 80 -5.20 -9.60 -1.96
N VAL A 81 -6.11 -9.69 -0.97
CA VAL A 81 -7.50 -9.26 -1.13
C VAL A 81 -7.58 -7.77 -0.84
N ALA A 82 -7.97 -6.98 -1.84
CA ALA A 82 -8.07 -5.54 -1.74
C ALA A 82 -9.50 -5.06 -2.02
N CYS A 83 -9.92 -3.99 -1.34
CA CYS A 83 -11.09 -3.23 -1.78
C CYS A 83 -10.75 -2.46 -3.08
N PRO A 84 -11.75 -2.13 -3.93
CA PRO A 84 -11.51 -1.43 -5.18
C PRO A 84 -10.79 -0.09 -5.01
N ALA A 85 -11.03 0.62 -3.89
CA ALA A 85 -10.35 1.87 -3.57
C ALA A 85 -8.84 1.65 -3.38
N CYS A 86 -8.45 0.65 -2.59
CA CYS A 86 -7.04 0.34 -2.35
C CYS A 86 -6.34 -0.17 -3.61
N ASN A 87 -6.98 -1.09 -4.36
CA ASN A 87 -6.38 -1.63 -5.59
C ASN A 87 -6.12 -0.52 -6.62
N ARG A 88 -7.08 0.39 -6.81
CA ARG A 88 -6.92 1.56 -7.70
C ARG A 88 -5.85 2.54 -7.21
N ALA A 89 -5.82 2.82 -5.91
CA ALA A 89 -4.83 3.73 -5.31
C ALA A 89 -3.40 3.16 -5.37
N LYS A 90 -3.26 1.84 -5.28
CA LYS A 90 -2.00 1.12 -5.44
C LYS A 90 -1.54 1.15 -6.89
N SER A 91 -2.41 0.74 -7.82
CA SER A 91 -2.05 0.64 -9.24
C SER A 91 -0.72 -0.10 -9.43
N SER A 92 0.27 0.50 -10.10
CA SER A 92 1.62 -0.04 -10.29
C SER A 92 2.65 0.45 -9.26
N LYS A 93 2.23 1.11 -8.17
CA LYS A 93 3.17 1.59 -7.13
C LYS A 93 3.92 0.43 -6.50
N HIS A 94 5.15 0.73 -6.08
CA HIS A 94 5.94 -0.18 -5.26
C HIS A 94 5.20 -0.48 -3.95
N PRO A 95 5.14 -1.76 -3.49
CA PRO A 95 4.37 -2.15 -2.32
C PRO A 95 4.76 -1.40 -1.06
N VAL A 96 6.06 -1.13 -0.83
CA VAL A 96 6.53 -0.33 0.32
C VAL A 96 5.94 1.07 0.32
N ARG A 97 5.99 1.75 -0.84
CA ARG A 97 5.43 3.09 -0.99
C ARG A 97 3.94 3.09 -0.67
N PHE A 98 3.20 2.11 -1.20
CA PHE A 98 1.77 2.01 -0.94
C PHE A 98 1.45 1.63 0.51
N ALA A 99 2.28 0.81 1.14
CA ALA A 99 2.18 0.47 2.56
C ALA A 99 2.36 1.71 3.44
N GLN A 100 3.38 2.53 3.16
CA GLN A 100 3.63 3.80 3.86
C GLN A 100 2.49 4.80 3.64
N GLU A 101 2.02 4.98 2.40
CA GLU A 101 0.88 5.85 2.07
C GLU A 101 -0.41 5.39 2.77
N THR A 102 -0.63 4.08 2.85
CA THR A 102 -1.81 3.51 3.53
C THR A 102 -1.69 3.69 5.03
N PHE A 103 -0.53 3.42 5.64
CA PHE A 103 -0.28 3.66 7.05
C PHE A 103 -0.43 5.14 7.41
N ALA A 104 0.09 6.06 6.60
CA ALA A 104 -0.07 7.49 6.82
C ALA A 104 -1.54 7.94 6.74
N ARG A 105 -2.35 7.30 5.89
CA ARG A 105 -3.79 7.59 5.75
C ARG A 105 -4.65 6.99 6.87
N THR A 106 -4.39 5.74 7.25
CA THR A 106 -5.28 4.98 8.15
C THR A 106 -4.75 4.88 9.58
N GLY A 107 -3.46 5.09 9.80
CA GLY A 107 -2.77 4.81 11.07
C GLY A 107 -2.65 3.32 11.40
N LEU A 108 -3.07 2.41 10.51
CA LEU A 108 -3.15 0.98 10.79
C LEU A 108 -1.97 0.21 10.19
N ARG A 109 -1.34 -0.62 11.02
CA ARG A 109 -0.37 -1.65 10.60
C ARG A 109 -1.09 -2.98 10.43
N THR A 110 -1.51 -3.28 9.20
CA THR A 110 -2.10 -4.59 8.88
C THR A 110 -1.01 -5.65 8.75
N ALA A 111 -1.38 -6.94 8.86
CA ALA A 111 -0.43 -8.03 8.66
C ALA A 111 0.27 -7.97 7.29
N LEU A 112 -0.44 -7.51 6.25
CA LEU A 112 0.15 -7.29 4.92
C LEU A 112 1.14 -6.13 4.91
N ILE A 113 0.79 -4.99 5.51
CA ILE A 113 1.69 -3.84 5.63
C ILE A 113 2.97 -4.24 6.36
N ASP A 114 2.85 -4.95 7.49
CA ASP A 114 3.99 -5.41 8.26
C ASP A 114 4.85 -6.39 7.49
N ARG A 115 4.24 -7.34 6.79
CA ARG A 115 4.95 -8.28 5.91
C ARG A 115 5.73 -7.55 4.82
N VAL A 116 5.10 -6.58 4.16
CA VAL A 116 5.73 -5.78 3.09
C VAL A 116 6.89 -4.97 3.62
N LEU A 117 6.68 -4.21 4.69
CA LEU A 117 7.73 -3.37 5.28
C LEU A 117 8.91 -4.21 5.77
N THR A 118 8.64 -5.34 6.42
CA THR A 118 9.68 -6.28 6.87
C THR A 118 10.46 -6.87 5.70
N HIS A 119 9.78 -7.29 4.62
CA HIS A 119 10.43 -7.88 3.44
C HIS A 119 11.44 -6.94 2.77
N TYR A 120 11.17 -5.64 2.80
CA TYR A 120 12.03 -4.63 2.19
C TYR A 120 12.90 -3.88 3.22
N GLU A 121 12.93 -4.33 4.48
CA GLU A 121 13.68 -3.68 5.56
C GLU A 121 13.36 -2.18 5.68
N ALA A 122 12.08 -1.81 5.49
CA ALA A 122 11.60 -0.45 5.45
C ALA A 122 10.78 -0.10 6.69
N GLU A 123 10.88 1.15 7.14
CA GLU A 123 10.04 1.66 8.22
C GLU A 123 8.72 2.23 7.70
N ALA A 124 7.68 2.16 8.53
CA ALA A 124 6.42 2.86 8.32
C ALA A 124 6.56 4.37 8.62
N THR A 125 7.64 5.01 8.17
CA THR A 125 7.87 6.42 8.45
C THR A 125 6.84 7.27 7.73
N VAL A 126 6.05 8.00 8.51
CA VAL A 126 5.27 9.12 8.01
C VAL A 126 6.24 10.27 7.82
N GLN A 127 6.41 10.74 6.59
CA GLN A 127 7.10 12.02 6.37
C GLN A 127 6.24 13.08 7.07
N ARG A 128 6.69 13.54 8.24
CA ARG A 128 6.08 14.68 8.94
C ARG A 128 6.13 15.87 8.01
N SER A 129 5.12 16.75 8.09
CA SER A 129 5.19 18.00 7.34
C SER A 129 6.49 18.70 7.72
N PHE A 130 7.18 19.29 6.75
CA PHE A 130 8.36 20.10 7.06
C PHE A 130 8.01 21.28 7.99
N PHE A 131 6.72 21.65 8.04
CA PHE A 131 6.16 22.67 8.93
C PHE A 131 5.65 22.13 10.26
N ASP A 132 5.66 20.81 10.49
CA ASP A 132 5.39 20.23 11.80
C ASP A 132 6.64 20.44 12.66
N VAL A 133 6.80 21.66 13.17
CA VAL A 133 7.85 21.97 14.15
C VAL A 133 7.52 21.17 15.41
N PRO A 134 8.37 20.23 15.85
CA PRO A 134 8.18 19.63 17.18
C PRO A 134 8.16 20.78 18.18
N GLU A 135 7.17 20.82 19.06
CA GLU A 135 7.07 21.78 20.17
C GLU A 135 8.34 21.67 21.01
N THR A 136 9.36 22.42 20.62
CA THR A 136 10.55 22.66 21.40
C THR A 136 10.17 23.82 22.30
N PRO A 137 10.27 23.70 23.63
CA PRO A 137 10.07 24.86 24.49
C PRO A 137 11.02 25.95 23.99
N ALA A 138 10.47 27.15 23.80
CA ALA A 138 11.20 28.26 23.22
C ALA A 138 12.55 28.41 23.94
N PRO A 139 13.68 28.45 23.22
CA PRO A 139 14.94 28.77 23.87
C PRO A 139 14.79 30.15 24.53
N GLU A 140 15.26 30.26 25.77
CA GLU A 140 15.31 31.53 26.49
C GLU A 140 16.02 32.56 25.60
N ASN A 141 15.37 33.71 25.37
CA ASN A 141 15.89 34.74 24.46
C ASN A 141 17.34 35.06 24.84
N PRO A 142 18.31 34.92 23.91
CA PRO A 142 19.65 35.41 24.16
C PRO A 142 19.61 36.93 24.37
N PRO A 143 20.52 37.50 25.18
CA PRO A 143 20.59 38.94 25.41
C PRO A 143 20.80 39.67 24.08
N ASP A 144 20.19 40.86 23.95
CA ASP A 144 20.18 41.71 22.76
C ASP A 144 21.59 41.85 22.13
N ASP A 145 21.82 41.15 21.02
CA ASP A 145 23.03 41.33 20.20
C ASP A 145 22.92 42.65 19.41
N GLU A 146 24.00 43.44 19.46
CA GLU A 146 24.16 44.73 18.78
C GLU A 146 23.85 44.66 17.27
N PRO A 147 23.39 45.76 16.63
CA PRO A 147 22.98 45.76 15.23
C PRO A 147 24.17 45.46 14.30
N GLY A 148 24.29 44.19 13.90
CA GLY A 148 25.19 43.73 12.85
C GLY A 148 24.77 44.26 11.48
N GLU A 149 25.78 44.60 10.67
CA GLU A 149 25.66 45.23 9.35
C GLU A 149 24.69 44.50 8.41
N ASP A 150 23.66 45.21 7.96
CA ASP A 150 22.61 44.75 7.05
C ASP A 150 23.23 44.30 5.71
N PRO A 151 23.17 43.01 5.31
CA PRO A 151 23.78 42.56 4.08
C PRO A 151 23.00 43.12 2.87
N PRO A 152 23.71 43.49 1.77
CA PRO A 152 23.12 44.27 0.69
C PRO A 152 22.00 43.53 -0.05
N PRO A 153 21.01 44.26 -0.62
CA PRO A 153 19.85 43.66 -1.24
C PRO A 153 20.25 42.83 -2.47
N TYR A 154 19.86 41.56 -2.46
CA TYR A 154 20.11 40.61 -3.55
C TYR A 154 19.42 41.08 -4.84
N ILE A 155 20.21 41.53 -5.83
CA ILE A 155 19.71 41.87 -7.17
C ILE A 155 19.68 40.61 -8.03
N TRP A 156 18.48 40.09 -8.31
CA TRP A 156 18.29 39.04 -9.30
C TRP A 156 18.36 39.66 -10.70
N LYS A 157 19.47 39.44 -11.41
CA LYS A 157 19.62 39.88 -12.81
C LYS A 157 18.73 39.02 -13.73
N ARG A 158 17.91 39.69 -14.54
CA ARG A 158 17.11 39.11 -15.64
C ARG A 158 17.98 38.68 -16.80
#